data_AF-A0A9D9Q8N7-F1
#
_entry.id   AF-A0A9D9Q8N7-F1
#
_cell.length_a   1.000
_cell.length_b   1.000
_cell.length_c   1.000
_cell.angle_alpha   90.00
_cell.angle_beta   90.00
_cell.angle_gamma   90.00
#
_symmetry.space_group_name_H-M   'P 1'
#
loop_
_entity.id
_entity.type
_entity.pdbx_description
1 polymer ?
#
loop_
_entity_poly.entity_id
_entity_poly.type
_entity_poly.pdbx_seq_one_letter_code
_entity_poly.pdbx_strand_id
1 'polypeptide(L)' 'LGDYFAGPNHVLPTGGTARYYSVLNVETFLKRTSVISYTEKALKEASEDIIRLAKSEGLDAHANAIKLR' A
#
# COMPACT_ATOMS: atom_id res chain seq x y z
N LEU A 1 -13.63 18.98 -28.07
CA LEU A 1 -12.16 18.81 -28.20
C LEU A 1 -11.64 17.81 -27.17
N GLY A 2 -11.92 18.01 -25.87
CA GLY A 2 -11.58 17.06 -24.79
C GLY A 2 -12.04 15.62 -25.07
N ASP A 3 -13.28 15.48 -25.54
CA ASP A 3 -13.89 14.18 -25.79
C ASP A 3 -13.33 13.41 -26.98
N TYR A 4 -12.50 14.04 -27.82
CA TYR A 4 -12.16 13.48 -29.13
C TYR A 4 -10.70 13.63 -29.56
N PHE A 5 -10.00 14.70 -29.19
CA PHE A 5 -8.68 15.02 -29.79
C PHE A 5 -7.66 15.65 -28.84
N ALA A 6 -8.07 16.17 -27.69
CA ALA A 6 -7.15 16.87 -26.80
C ALA A 6 -6.10 15.95 -26.12
N GLY A 7 -6.36 14.63 -26.06
CA GLY A 7 -5.49 13.64 -25.42
C GLY A 7 -6.01 13.04 -24.09
N PRO A 8 -6.64 13.81 -23.18
CA PRO A 8 -7.23 13.26 -21.96
C PRO A 8 -8.35 12.26 -22.23
N ASN A 9 -8.57 11.36 -21.27
CA ASN A 9 -9.68 10.41 -21.34
C ASN A 9 -10.98 11.10 -20.89
N HIS A 10 -12.05 10.97 -21.68
CA HIS A 10 -13.36 11.54 -21.37
C HIS A 10 -14.24 10.66 -20.47
N VAL A 11 -13.74 9.49 -20.05
CA VAL A 11 -14.39 8.66 -19.03
C VAL A 11 -14.08 9.28 -17.67
N LEU A 12 -14.99 10.14 -17.24
CA LEU A 12 -14.90 10.95 -16.03
C LEU A 12 -15.81 10.43 -14.91
N PRO A 13 -15.43 10.61 -13.64
CA PRO A 13 -16.32 10.36 -12.51
C PRO A 13 -17.50 11.35 -12.49
N THR A 14 -18.73 10.84 -12.38
CA THR A 14 -19.97 11.62 -12.34
C THR A 14 -20.69 11.47 -10.99
N GLY A 15 -21.85 12.09 -10.79
CA GLY A 15 -22.62 11.95 -9.54
C GLY A 15 -21.93 12.52 -8.29
N GLY A 16 -21.03 13.50 -8.47
CA GLY A 16 -20.26 14.10 -7.37
C GLY A 16 -19.06 13.28 -6.89
N THR A 17 -18.77 12.15 -7.55
CA THR A 17 -17.67 11.27 -7.16
C THR A 17 -16.28 11.80 -7.55
N ALA A 18 -16.20 12.85 -8.36
CA ALA A 18 -14.97 13.59 -8.67
C ALA A 18 -14.26 14.16 -7.41
N ARG A 19 -14.94 14.19 -6.26
CA ARG A 19 -14.33 14.54 -4.97
C ARG A 19 -13.28 13.52 -4.48
N TYR A 20 -13.32 12.28 -4.98
CA TYR A 20 -12.45 11.19 -4.50
C TYR A 20 -12.02 10.19 -5.58
N TYR A 21 -12.64 10.19 -6.76
CA TYR A 21 -12.19 9.39 -7.91
C TYR A 21 -11.48 10.24 -8.95
N SER A 22 -10.51 9.62 -9.62
CA SER A 22 -9.76 10.19 -10.73
C SER A 22 -10.42 9.86 -12.07
N VAL A 23 -10.07 10.63 -13.10
CA VAL A 23 -10.34 10.31 -14.51
C VAL A 23 -9.68 8.98 -14.89
N LEU A 24 -10.31 8.22 -15.79
CA LEU A 24 -9.75 6.97 -16.31
C LEU A 24 -8.36 7.21 -16.90
N ASN A 25 -7.38 6.43 -16.44
CA ASN A 25 -6.00 6.51 -16.89
C ASN A 25 -5.35 5.12 -16.92
N VAL A 26 -4.11 5.04 -17.38
CA VAL A 26 -3.39 3.75 -17.50
C VAL A 26 -3.27 3.03 -16.15
N GLU A 27 -3.10 3.76 -15.04
CA GLU A 27 -2.98 3.16 -13.71
C GLU A 27 -4.24 2.40 -13.29
N THR A 28 -5.40 2.72 -13.86
CA THR A 28 -6.66 2.00 -13.61
C THR A 28 -6.58 0.53 -14.05
N PHE A 29 -5.71 0.23 -15.03
CA PHE A 29 -5.49 -1.12 -15.55
C PHE A 29 -4.24 -1.79 -14.97
N LEU A 30 -3.53 -1.12 -14.06
CA LEU A 30 -2.33 -1.64 -13.43
C LEU A 30 -2.60 -1.96 -11.95
N LYS A 31 -1.85 -2.93 -11.41
CA LYS A 31 -1.82 -3.22 -9.98
C LYS A 31 -0.44 -2.91 -9.43
N ARG A 32 -0.38 -2.17 -8.32
CA ARG A 32 0.85 -1.96 -7.56
C ARG A 32 1.02 -3.07 -6.52
N THR A 33 2.22 -3.64 -6.44
CA THR A 33 2.61 -4.65 -5.46
C THR A 33 3.86 -4.17 -4.73
N SER A 34 3.80 -4.12 -3.40
CA SER A 34 4.97 -3.77 -2.58
C SER A 34 5.84 -4.99 -2.34
N VAL A 35 7.16 -4.81 -2.45
CA VAL A 35 8.17 -5.81 -2.07
C VAL A 35 8.96 -5.23 -0.90
N ILE A 36 9.03 -5.98 0.20
CA ILE A 36 9.73 -5.58 1.42
C ILE A 36 10.75 -6.66 1.76
N SER A 37 12.00 -6.25 2.03
CA SER A 37 13.09 -7.14 2.41
C SER A 37 13.96 -6.46 3.46
N TYR A 38 14.45 -7.24 4.42
CA TYR A 38 15.32 -6.78 5.51
C TYR A 38 16.62 -7.59 5.50
N THR A 39 17.73 -6.90 5.73
CA THR A 39 18.95 -7.57 6.17
C THR A 39 18.76 -8.06 7.61
N GLU A 40 19.51 -9.08 8.01
CA GLU A 40 19.48 -9.58 9.38
C GLU A 40 19.77 -8.48 10.41
N LYS A 41 20.77 -7.63 10.12
CA LYS A 41 21.12 -6.48 10.97
C LYS A 41 19.95 -5.51 11.14
N ALA A 42 19.31 -5.11 10.04
CA ALA A 42 18.18 -4.19 10.08
C ALA A 42 16.98 -4.80 10.82
N LEU A 43 16.75 -6.12 10.67
CA LEU A 43 15.66 -6.80 11.38
C LEU A 43 15.95 -6.85 12.89
N LYS A 44 17.19 -7.13 13.29
CA LYS A 44 17.60 -7.13 14.71
C LYS A 44 17.42 -5.76 15.35
N GLU A 45 17.81 -4.69 14.65
CA GLU A 45 17.63 -3.31 15.13
C GLU A 45 16.16 -2.95 15.35
N ALA A 46 15.24 -3.47 14.53
CA ALA A 46 13.80 -3.22 14.67
C ALA A 46 13.05 -4.26 15.54
N SER A 47 13.70 -5.35 15.93
CA SER A 47 13.04 -6.53 16.49
C SER A 47 12.29 -6.26 17.79
N GLU A 48 12.88 -5.50 18.71
CA GLU A 48 12.29 -5.19 20.01
C GLU A 48 11.00 -4.38 19.87
N ASP A 49 10.98 -3.40 18.97
CA ASP A 49 9.79 -2.57 18.72
C ASP A 49 8.68 -3.38 18.04
N ILE A 50 9.02 -4.24 17.07
CA ILE A 50 8.04 -5.12 16.42
C ILE A 50 7.43 -6.09 17.44
N ILE A 51 8.24 -6.67 18.33
CA ILE A 51 7.77 -7.56 19.39
C ILE A 51 6.89 -6.79 20.39
N ARG A 52 7.26 -5.55 20.75
CA ARG A 52 6.47 -4.71 21.66
C ARG A 52 5.10 -4.42 21.07
N LEU A 53 5.03 -4.04 19.79
CA LEU A 53 3.77 -3.80 19.08
C LEU A 53 2.91 -5.07 19.04
N ALA A 54 3.48 -6.18 18.58
CA ALA A 54 2.76 -7.46 18.50
C ALA A 54 2.21 -7.91 19.86
N LYS A 55 2.97 -7.74 20.94
CA LYS A 55 2.50 -8.05 22.31
C LYS A 55 1.37 -7.11 22.76
N SER A 56 1.47 -5.82 22.46
CA SER A 56 0.41 -4.85 22.82
C SER A 56 -0.92 -5.14 22.12
N GLU A 57 -0.87 -5.77 20.94
CA GLU A 57 -2.04 -6.20 20.17
C GLU A 57 -2.51 -7.63 20.51
N GLY A 58 -1.82 -8.34 21.41
CA GLY A 58 -2.12 -9.74 21.76
C GLY A 58 -1.76 -10.75 20.66
N LEU A 59 -0.87 -10.39 19.74
CA LEU A 59 -0.45 -11.20 18.59
C LEU A 59 0.83 -12.00 18.89
N ASP A 60 0.75 -12.96 19.82
CA ASP A 60 1.93 -13.72 20.27
C ASP A 60 2.63 -14.49 19.13
N ALA A 61 1.89 -14.99 18.15
CA ALA A 61 2.46 -15.68 16.98
C ALA A 61 3.36 -14.74 16.15
N HIS A 62 2.97 -13.47 16.00
CA HIS A 62 3.75 -12.48 15.27
C HIS A 62 5.02 -12.13 16.05
N ALA A 63 4.91 -11.91 17.36
CA ALA A 63 6.06 -11.66 18.23
C ALA A 63 7.06 -12.82 18.18
N ASN A 64 6.57 -14.07 18.25
CA ASN A 64 7.42 -15.24 18.23
C ASN A 64 8.10 -15.46 16.87
N ALA A 65 7.44 -15.14 15.75
CA ALA A 65 8.05 -15.21 14.42
C ALA A 65 9.28 -14.29 14.28
N ILE A 66 9.32 -13.17 15.02
CA ILE A 66 10.47 -12.29 15.08
C ILE A 66 11.53 -12.83 16.06
N LYS A 67 11.15 -13.31 17.26
CA LYS A 67 12.11 -13.86 18.23
C LYS A 67 12.90 -15.06 17.74
N LEU A 68 12.37 -15.82 16.77
CA LEU A 68 13.03 -16.97 16.17
C LEU A 68 14.11 -16.58 15.13
N ARG A 69 14.31 -15.29 14.86
CA ARG A 69 15.27 -14.75 13.88
C ARG A 69 16.26 -13.81 14.56
#